data_AF-A0A4T0BE68-F1
#
_entry.id   AF-A0A4T0BE68-F1
#
_cell.length_a   1.000
_cell.length_b   1.000
_cell.length_c   1.000
_cell.angle_alpha   90.00
_cell.angle_beta   90.00
_cell.angle_gamma   90.00
#
_symmetry.space_group_name_H-M   'P 1'
#
loop_
_entity.id
_entity.type
_entity.pdbx_description
1 polymer ?
#
loop_
_entity_poly.entity_id
_entity_poly.type
_entity_poly.pdbx_seq_one_letter_code
_entity_poly.pdbx_strand_id
1 'polypeptide(L)'
;MRLSFDKYTMSTAAPPNDDLMPSFFNNNMFSDVILRFGKYEINAHKVILAQQSKWFLSKFREDPTYIGVYKLDNTSHPDTLLHVLRYMYHSGWVHDCLLKPEVVYPLGRLLNLYDVADRYNIGALKHKVNLCFWYSSINDLDRLAEVPTYDSQFIRHIHKICGADSEPFDDDTLQKTVVHLCAKYHKTLLKIDELSNSYNQDLLFNAKCAAMFAEEYAVVSLAGDGWGRERNPDLHTKDLNTTEFFDNPEFADITLTIGKDREFNAHKVVLAGHSTSFLAHFDAGHSAHRMSVDNNDDDPAIVLALIRRMYMPLPPDIPLPSYADLCLLARSFGCHAVASGLEIQFVDLLVREPINARYISSVSKVCGPEAGEHKNTALSEQIFQDVLERITDGESYCESFARAVKAGLVFNPKFAVRLAGQMLVIHRPRRQ
;
A
#
# COMPACT_ATOMS: atom_id res chain seq x y z
N MET A 1 28.77 -6.51 17.85
CA MET A 1 27.81 -6.55 18.97
C MET A 1 26.43 -6.40 18.35
N ARG A 2 25.63 -7.48 18.32
CA ARG A 2 24.35 -7.57 17.61
C ARG A 2 23.31 -6.65 18.28
N LEU A 3 22.70 -5.75 17.52
CA LEU A 3 21.51 -5.01 17.95
C LEU A 3 20.31 -5.97 17.83
N SER A 4 19.70 -6.26 18.98
CA SER A 4 18.53 -7.13 19.13
C SER A 4 17.27 -6.30 18.94
N PHE A 5 16.57 -6.51 17.83
CA PHE A 5 15.24 -5.93 17.53
C PHE A 5 14.07 -6.77 18.07
N ASP A 6 14.33 -7.75 18.95
CA ASP A 6 13.27 -8.58 19.53
C ASP A 6 12.97 -8.15 20.96
N LYS A 7 11.97 -7.27 21.15
CA LYS A 7 11.28 -7.09 22.46
C LYS A 7 9.99 -6.26 22.38
N TYR A 8 9.06 -6.68 21.53
CA TYR A 8 7.64 -6.31 21.70
C TYR A 8 6.79 -7.58 21.62
N THR A 9 6.68 -8.31 22.73
CA THR A 9 5.64 -9.34 22.88
C THR A 9 4.29 -8.64 23.02
N MET A 10 3.58 -8.50 21.89
CA MET A 10 2.21 -8.01 21.84
C MET A 10 1.25 -9.01 22.49
N SER A 11 0.13 -8.49 23.00
CA SER A 11 -1.06 -9.29 23.29
C SER A 11 -1.48 -10.05 22.02
N THR A 12 -1.73 -11.35 22.14
CA THR A 12 -1.81 -12.33 21.03
C THR A 12 -3.13 -12.34 20.25
N ALA A 13 -3.89 -11.24 20.26
CA ALA A 13 -5.02 -11.08 19.36
C ALA A 13 -4.61 -10.05 18.30
N ALA A 14 -4.39 -10.51 17.07
CA ALA A 14 -4.34 -9.61 15.93
C ALA A 14 -5.62 -8.75 15.93
N PRO A 15 -5.55 -7.44 15.68
CA PRO A 15 -6.76 -6.65 15.48
C PRO A 15 -7.61 -7.35 14.40
N PRO A 16 -8.95 -7.39 14.53
CA PRO A 16 -9.79 -8.00 13.53
C PRO A 16 -9.46 -7.38 12.16
N ASN A 17 -9.15 -8.23 11.18
CA ASN A 17 -8.83 -7.78 9.83
C ASN A 17 -10.14 -7.43 9.13
N ASP A 18 -10.67 -6.25 9.44
CA ASP A 18 -11.91 -5.74 8.88
C ASP A 18 -11.68 -4.97 7.57
N ASP A 19 -10.62 -5.27 6.82
CA ASP A 19 -10.66 -4.98 5.38
C ASP A 19 -11.69 -5.93 4.76
N LEU A 20 -12.88 -5.38 4.53
CA LEU A 20 -14.02 -6.11 4.00
C LEU A 20 -13.99 -6.12 2.48
N MET A 21 -13.09 -5.37 1.83
CA MET A 21 -13.00 -5.30 0.38
C MET A 21 -12.87 -6.69 -0.29
N PRO A 22 -12.09 -7.65 0.24
CA PRO A 22 -12.05 -9.02 -0.27
C PRO A 22 -13.40 -9.73 -0.35
N SER A 23 -14.34 -9.40 0.55
CA SER A 23 -15.67 -10.02 0.61
C SER A 23 -16.62 -9.57 -0.51
N PHE A 24 -16.27 -8.49 -1.21
CA PHE A 24 -17.04 -7.97 -2.34
C PHE A 24 -16.61 -8.57 -3.70
N PHE A 25 -15.55 -9.38 -3.74
CA PHE A 25 -15.16 -10.06 -4.97
C PHE A 25 -16.21 -11.11 -5.39
N ASN A 26 -16.73 -11.00 -6.62
CA ASN A 26 -17.81 -11.85 -7.13
C ASN A 26 -19.06 -11.85 -6.23
N ASN A 27 -19.31 -10.72 -5.56
CA ASN A 27 -20.48 -10.49 -4.73
C ASN A 27 -21.50 -9.65 -5.50
N ASN A 28 -22.78 -9.97 -5.37
CA ASN A 28 -23.86 -9.21 -6.01
C ASN A 28 -24.23 -7.92 -5.24
N MET A 29 -23.87 -7.82 -3.96
CA MET A 29 -24.13 -6.64 -3.15
C MET A 29 -23.38 -5.43 -3.75
N PHE A 30 -24.12 -4.38 -4.14
CA PHE A 30 -23.64 -3.18 -4.82
C PHE A 30 -23.03 -3.40 -6.21
N SER A 31 -23.10 -4.61 -6.77
CA SER A 31 -22.56 -4.88 -8.10
C SER A 31 -23.35 -4.13 -9.17
N ASP A 32 -22.65 -3.50 -10.09
CA ASP A 32 -23.18 -2.69 -11.19
C ASP A 32 -22.68 -3.17 -12.57
N VAL A 33 -21.94 -4.29 -12.61
CA VAL A 33 -21.47 -4.94 -13.84
C VAL A 33 -21.17 -6.43 -13.62
N ILE A 34 -21.48 -7.26 -14.61
CA ILE A 34 -21.06 -8.66 -14.67
C ILE A 34 -19.94 -8.78 -15.71
N LEU A 35 -18.78 -9.33 -15.33
CA LEU A 35 -17.68 -9.59 -16.27
C LEU A 35 -17.75 -11.04 -16.75
N ARG A 36 -17.65 -11.27 -18.07
CA ARG A 36 -17.57 -12.61 -18.67
C ARG A 36 -16.28 -12.77 -19.47
N PHE A 37 -15.49 -13.80 -19.16
CA PHE A 37 -14.21 -14.06 -19.81
C PHE A 37 -13.81 -15.54 -19.66
N GLY A 38 -13.37 -16.18 -20.76
CA GLY A 38 -13.09 -17.62 -20.75
C GLY A 38 -14.29 -18.43 -20.23
N LYS A 39 -14.09 -19.18 -19.14
CA LYS A 39 -15.14 -19.94 -18.43
C LYS A 39 -15.78 -19.20 -17.26
N TYR A 40 -15.34 -17.98 -16.98
CA TYR A 40 -15.71 -17.22 -15.79
C TYR A 40 -16.82 -16.21 -16.09
N GLU A 41 -17.71 -16.07 -15.13
CA GLU A 41 -18.69 -15.01 -15.03
C GLU A 41 -18.69 -14.52 -13.59
N ILE A 42 -18.42 -13.23 -13.36
CA ILE A 42 -18.33 -12.68 -12.01
C ILE A 42 -19.09 -11.37 -11.87
N ASN A 43 -19.73 -11.17 -10.71
CA ASN A 43 -20.25 -9.87 -10.30
C ASN A 43 -19.07 -8.96 -9.91
N ALA A 44 -19.11 -7.70 -10.34
CA ALA A 44 -18.07 -6.72 -10.06
C ALA A 44 -18.63 -5.30 -9.88
N HIS A 45 -17.75 -4.38 -9.51
CA HIS A 45 -18.05 -3.01 -9.16
C HIS A 45 -17.22 -2.07 -10.05
N LYS A 46 -17.86 -1.25 -10.87
CA LYS A 46 -17.18 -0.35 -11.82
C LYS A 46 -16.18 0.55 -11.12
N VAL A 47 -16.55 1.13 -9.98
CA VAL A 47 -15.66 2.00 -9.20
C VAL A 47 -14.37 1.28 -8.79
N ILE A 48 -14.44 0.04 -8.28
CA ILE A 48 -13.26 -0.71 -7.83
C ILE A 48 -12.33 -1.02 -9.01
N LEU A 49 -12.90 -1.44 -10.14
CA LEU A 49 -12.14 -1.73 -11.35
C LEU A 49 -11.52 -0.46 -11.95
N ALA A 50 -12.30 0.61 -12.09
CA ALA A 50 -11.87 1.88 -12.68
C ALA A 50 -10.84 2.63 -11.81
N GLN A 51 -10.91 2.45 -10.49
CA GLN A 51 -9.95 3.02 -9.54
C GLN A 51 -8.54 2.47 -9.76
N GLN A 52 -8.41 1.22 -10.20
CA GLN A 52 -7.12 0.55 -10.38
C GLN A 52 -6.70 0.37 -11.85
N SER A 53 -7.63 0.52 -12.79
CA SER A 53 -7.40 0.28 -14.22
C SER A 53 -7.88 1.43 -15.08
N LYS A 54 -6.94 2.06 -15.79
CA LYS A 54 -7.27 3.10 -16.78
C LYS A 54 -8.07 2.54 -17.95
N TRP A 55 -7.87 1.26 -18.29
CA TRP A 55 -8.62 0.59 -19.32
C TRP A 55 -10.10 0.45 -18.93
N PHE A 56 -10.40 -0.07 -17.74
CA PHE A 56 -11.77 -0.18 -17.24
C PHE A 56 -12.42 1.19 -17.09
N LEU A 57 -11.69 2.18 -16.58
CA LEU A 57 -12.17 3.56 -16.51
C LEU A 57 -12.61 4.09 -17.89
N SER A 58 -11.74 3.98 -18.89
CA SER A 58 -12.06 4.41 -20.26
C SER A 58 -13.27 3.65 -20.79
N LYS A 59 -13.33 2.33 -20.57
CA LYS A 59 -14.44 1.49 -21.06
C LYS A 59 -15.78 1.82 -20.41
N PHE A 60 -15.81 2.05 -19.10
CA PHE A 60 -17.06 2.43 -18.45
C PHE A 60 -17.50 3.86 -18.77
N ARG A 61 -16.59 4.74 -19.21
CA ARG A 61 -16.95 6.07 -19.72
C ARG A 61 -17.54 6.06 -21.12
N GLU A 62 -17.23 5.05 -21.94
CA GLU A 62 -17.83 4.87 -23.26
C GLU A 62 -19.35 4.61 -23.15
N ASP A 63 -19.79 3.86 -22.14
CA ASP A 63 -21.21 3.67 -21.78
C ASP A 63 -21.40 3.62 -20.25
N PRO A 64 -21.54 4.80 -19.59
CA PRO A 64 -21.68 4.89 -18.15
C PRO A 64 -22.93 4.19 -17.62
N THR A 65 -23.99 4.18 -18.43
CA THR A 65 -25.30 3.61 -18.10
C THR A 65 -25.39 2.12 -18.31
N TYR A 66 -24.35 1.48 -18.86
CA TYR A 66 -24.34 0.06 -19.13
C TYR A 66 -24.52 -0.75 -17.85
N ILE A 67 -25.64 -1.46 -17.73
CA ILE A 67 -25.89 -2.42 -16.66
C ILE A 67 -26.09 -3.77 -17.35
N GLY A 68 -25.15 -4.70 -17.14
CA GLY A 68 -25.22 -6.01 -17.80
C GLY A 68 -23.91 -6.77 -17.82
N VAL A 69 -23.82 -7.70 -18.78
CA VAL A 69 -22.68 -8.61 -18.96
C VAL A 69 -21.66 -8.03 -19.94
N TYR A 70 -20.59 -7.46 -19.39
CA TYR A 70 -19.44 -7.01 -20.15
C TYR A 70 -18.54 -8.20 -20.51
N LYS A 71 -18.44 -8.52 -21.80
CA LYS A 71 -17.54 -9.58 -22.28
C LYS A 71 -16.13 -9.01 -22.44
N LEU A 72 -15.15 -9.63 -21.79
CA LEU A 72 -13.75 -9.30 -22.00
C LEU A 72 -13.21 -10.24 -23.10
N ASP A 73 -12.77 -9.64 -24.21
CA ASP A 73 -12.33 -10.38 -25.38
C ASP A 73 -11.15 -11.31 -25.08
N ASN A 74 -11.07 -12.39 -25.88
CA ASN A 74 -10.27 -13.61 -25.73
C ASN A 74 -8.92 -13.42 -25.01
N THR A 75 -8.99 -13.38 -23.67
CA THR A 75 -7.82 -13.16 -22.82
C THR A 75 -6.91 -14.38 -22.97
N SER A 76 -5.65 -14.20 -23.36
CA SER A 76 -4.69 -15.30 -23.55
C SER A 76 -4.49 -16.11 -22.25
N HIS A 77 -4.84 -15.51 -21.11
CA HIS A 77 -4.67 -16.06 -19.78
C HIS A 77 -5.91 -15.79 -18.88
N PRO A 78 -7.06 -16.45 -19.10
CA PRO A 78 -8.29 -16.18 -18.36
C PRO A 78 -8.17 -16.51 -16.86
N ASP A 79 -7.39 -17.54 -16.52
CA ASP A 79 -7.11 -17.87 -15.11
C ASP A 79 -6.28 -16.76 -14.45
N THR A 80 -5.24 -16.24 -15.14
CA THR A 80 -4.45 -15.11 -14.63
C THR A 80 -5.31 -13.86 -14.43
N LEU A 81 -6.21 -13.56 -15.38
CA LEU A 81 -7.14 -12.44 -15.23
C LEU A 81 -8.03 -12.58 -13.99
N LEU A 82 -8.54 -13.77 -13.68
CA LEU A 82 -9.31 -13.98 -12.44
C LEU A 82 -8.49 -13.59 -11.19
N HIS A 83 -7.19 -13.92 -11.17
CA HIS A 83 -6.31 -13.56 -10.07
C HIS A 83 -5.97 -12.07 -10.02
N VAL A 84 -5.84 -11.42 -11.17
CA VAL A 84 -5.70 -9.96 -11.27
C VAL A 84 -6.97 -9.24 -10.78
N LEU A 85 -8.15 -9.75 -11.13
CA LEU A 85 -9.41 -9.20 -10.62
C LEU A 85 -9.54 -9.39 -9.11
N ARG A 86 -9.11 -10.53 -8.55
CA ARG A 86 -9.03 -10.73 -7.09
C ARG A 86 -8.08 -9.74 -6.43
N TYR A 87 -6.93 -9.47 -7.06
CA TYR A 87 -5.96 -8.47 -6.58
C TYR A 87 -6.59 -7.08 -6.45
N MET A 88 -7.46 -6.68 -7.39
CA MET A 88 -8.17 -5.40 -7.30
C MET A 88 -9.10 -5.28 -6.08
N TYR A 89 -9.51 -6.40 -5.48
CA TYR A 89 -10.30 -6.43 -4.24
C TYR A 89 -9.43 -6.74 -3.01
N HIS A 90 -8.11 -6.47 -3.07
CA HIS A 90 -7.14 -6.77 -2.01
C HIS A 90 -7.12 -8.23 -1.56
N SER A 91 -7.37 -9.16 -2.50
CA SER A 91 -7.57 -10.56 -2.17
C SER A 91 -6.79 -11.52 -3.06
N GLY A 92 -6.63 -12.75 -2.55
CA GLY A 92 -6.05 -13.87 -3.27
C GLY A 92 -4.53 -13.84 -3.37
N TRP A 93 -3.96 -14.89 -3.96
CA TRP A 93 -2.52 -15.11 -3.90
C TRP A 93 -1.72 -13.94 -4.49
N VAL A 94 -2.22 -13.27 -5.54
CA VAL A 94 -1.46 -12.20 -6.21
C VAL A 94 -1.27 -11.05 -5.24
N HIS A 95 -2.31 -10.69 -4.48
CA HIS A 95 -2.21 -9.71 -3.43
C HIS A 95 -1.18 -10.14 -2.38
N ASP A 96 -1.31 -11.34 -1.82
CA ASP A 96 -0.44 -11.81 -0.73
C ASP A 96 1.03 -12.02 -1.15
N CYS A 97 1.26 -12.48 -2.38
CA CYS A 97 2.59 -12.76 -2.91
C CYS A 97 3.34 -11.47 -3.22
N LEU A 98 2.67 -10.49 -3.83
CA LEU A 98 3.31 -9.24 -4.22
C LEU A 98 3.64 -8.33 -3.02
N LEU A 99 3.19 -8.67 -1.81
CA LEU A 99 3.65 -8.03 -0.56
C LEU A 99 5.06 -8.46 -0.14
N LYS A 100 5.60 -9.55 -0.70
CA LYS A 100 6.89 -10.14 -0.32
C LYS A 100 7.79 -10.29 -1.55
N PRO A 101 8.27 -9.18 -2.12
CA PRO A 101 9.00 -9.20 -3.38
C PRO A 101 10.29 -10.02 -3.33
N GLU A 102 10.85 -10.26 -2.15
CA GLU A 102 12.07 -11.05 -1.95
C GLU A 102 11.85 -12.57 -2.07
N VAL A 103 10.60 -13.02 -2.05
CA VAL A 103 10.27 -14.44 -2.29
C VAL A 103 10.47 -14.74 -3.78
N VAL A 104 11.05 -15.91 -4.08
CA VAL A 104 11.30 -16.34 -5.46
C VAL A 104 10.02 -16.91 -6.08
N TYR A 105 9.62 -16.36 -7.22
CA TYR A 105 8.46 -16.80 -7.98
C TYR A 105 8.86 -17.31 -9.37
N PRO A 106 8.10 -18.26 -9.95
CA PRO A 106 8.33 -18.69 -11.33
C PRO A 106 8.18 -17.51 -12.31
N LEU A 107 9.22 -17.24 -13.10
CA LEU A 107 9.26 -16.05 -13.97
C LEU A 107 8.14 -16.08 -15.02
N GLY A 108 7.82 -17.25 -15.58
CA GLY A 108 6.71 -17.38 -16.52
C GLY A 108 5.35 -16.97 -15.94
N ARG A 109 5.11 -17.19 -14.62
CA ARG A 109 3.87 -16.73 -13.96
C ARG A 109 3.86 -15.22 -13.80
N LEU A 110 5.00 -14.62 -13.44
CA LEU A 110 5.14 -13.16 -13.34
C LEU A 110 4.94 -12.50 -14.71
N LEU A 111 5.43 -13.10 -15.79
CA LEU A 111 5.22 -12.57 -17.14
C LEU A 111 3.75 -12.61 -17.56
N ASN A 112 3.03 -13.69 -17.27
CA ASN A 112 1.60 -13.73 -17.55
C ASN A 112 0.84 -12.67 -16.73
N LEU A 113 1.25 -12.44 -15.48
CA LEU A 113 0.66 -11.36 -14.65
C LEU A 113 0.97 -9.98 -15.23
N TYR A 114 2.21 -9.75 -15.69
CA TYR A 114 2.60 -8.48 -16.31
C TYR A 114 1.82 -8.23 -17.60
N ASP A 115 1.69 -9.23 -18.48
CA ASP A 115 0.90 -9.15 -19.73
C ASP A 115 -0.56 -8.75 -19.45
N VAL A 116 -1.21 -9.40 -18.48
CA VAL A 116 -2.58 -9.04 -18.09
C VAL A 116 -2.63 -7.64 -17.47
N ALA A 117 -1.69 -7.29 -16.60
CA ALA A 117 -1.64 -5.96 -15.99
C ALA A 117 -1.43 -4.85 -17.03
N ASP A 118 -0.62 -5.11 -18.06
CA ASP A 118 -0.38 -4.22 -19.19
C ASP A 118 -1.65 -4.04 -20.04
N ARG A 119 -2.25 -5.15 -20.47
CA ARG A 119 -3.48 -5.16 -21.28
C ARG A 119 -4.64 -4.41 -20.65
N TYR A 120 -4.78 -4.51 -19.33
CA TYR A 120 -5.81 -3.81 -18.57
C TYR A 120 -5.30 -2.51 -17.93
N ASN A 121 -4.09 -2.06 -18.26
CA ASN A 121 -3.49 -0.82 -17.78
C ASN A 121 -3.61 -0.61 -16.25
N ILE A 122 -3.07 -1.57 -15.49
CA ILE A 122 -3.06 -1.62 -14.03
C ILE A 122 -1.65 -1.30 -13.54
N GLY A 123 -1.30 -0.01 -13.53
CA GLY A 123 0.07 0.46 -13.29
C GLY A 123 0.70 -0.06 -12.00
N ALA A 124 -0.04 -0.01 -10.88
CA ALA A 124 0.40 -0.52 -9.58
C ALA A 124 0.79 -2.01 -9.63
N LEU A 125 -0.01 -2.82 -10.33
CA LEU A 125 0.25 -4.25 -10.47
C LEU A 125 1.48 -4.49 -11.36
N LYS A 126 1.63 -3.77 -12.48
CA LYS A 126 2.81 -3.86 -13.34
C LYS A 126 4.09 -3.59 -12.55
N HIS A 127 4.08 -2.56 -11.73
CA HIS A 127 5.22 -2.15 -10.90
C HIS A 127 5.62 -3.23 -9.89
N LYS A 128 4.65 -3.72 -9.10
CA LYS A 128 4.86 -4.82 -8.14
C LYS A 128 5.34 -6.12 -8.80
N VAL A 129 4.77 -6.47 -9.95
CA VAL A 129 5.18 -7.67 -10.70
C VAL A 129 6.60 -7.51 -11.22
N ASN A 130 6.97 -6.33 -11.72
CA ASN A 130 8.34 -6.05 -12.16
C ASN A 130 9.36 -6.15 -11.01
N LEU A 131 9.01 -5.67 -9.82
CA LEU A 131 9.81 -5.82 -8.60
C LEU A 131 10.05 -7.30 -8.25
N CYS A 132 8.98 -8.11 -8.23
CA CYS A 132 9.10 -9.55 -7.97
C CYS A 132 9.88 -10.27 -9.07
N PHE A 133 9.74 -9.83 -10.32
CA PHE A 133 10.46 -10.36 -11.47
C PHE A 133 11.96 -10.10 -11.33
N TRP A 134 12.33 -8.89 -10.93
CA TRP A 134 13.72 -8.51 -10.65
C TRP A 134 14.36 -9.42 -9.60
N TYR A 135 13.76 -9.55 -8.41
CA TYR A 135 14.33 -10.41 -7.35
C TYR A 135 14.39 -11.87 -7.75
N SER A 136 13.34 -12.39 -8.39
CA SER A 136 13.31 -13.78 -8.86
C SER A 136 14.38 -14.03 -9.93
N SER A 137 14.61 -13.06 -10.82
CA SER A 137 15.61 -13.14 -11.88
C SER A 137 17.04 -13.08 -11.34
N ILE A 138 17.32 -12.22 -10.35
CA ILE A 138 18.62 -12.20 -9.69
C ILE A 138 18.94 -13.56 -9.05
N ASN A 139 17.98 -14.14 -8.32
CA ASN A 139 18.20 -15.46 -7.71
C ASN A 139 18.43 -16.55 -8.78
N ASP A 140 17.70 -16.50 -9.89
CA ASP A 140 17.87 -17.45 -11.01
C ASP A 140 19.25 -17.29 -11.70
N LEU A 141 19.71 -16.05 -11.89
CA LEU A 141 20.99 -15.71 -12.51
C LEU A 141 22.19 -15.98 -11.60
N ASP A 142 22.07 -15.72 -10.29
CA ASP A 142 23.09 -16.06 -9.30
C ASP A 142 23.30 -17.58 -9.28
N ARG A 143 22.21 -18.37 -9.32
CA ARG A 143 22.28 -19.83 -9.40
C ARG A 143 22.95 -20.31 -10.70
N LEU A 144 22.66 -19.66 -11.82
CA LEU A 144 23.31 -19.95 -13.09
C LEU A 144 24.83 -19.66 -13.04
N ALA A 145 25.24 -18.59 -12.36
CA ALA A 145 26.65 -18.25 -12.19
C ALA A 145 27.40 -19.30 -11.35
N GLU A 146 26.75 -19.89 -10.36
CA GLU A 146 27.29 -20.99 -9.55
C GLU A 146 27.29 -22.34 -10.28
N VAL A 147 26.25 -22.61 -11.06
CA VAL A 147 26.05 -23.89 -11.77
C VAL A 147 25.78 -23.61 -13.26
N PRO A 148 26.81 -23.60 -14.12
CA PRO A 148 26.67 -23.23 -15.53
C PRO A 148 25.74 -24.12 -16.38
N THR A 149 25.41 -25.32 -15.90
CA THR A 149 24.46 -26.24 -16.54
C THR A 149 23.01 -26.04 -16.06
N TYR A 150 22.79 -25.11 -15.14
CA TYR A 150 21.46 -24.81 -14.62
C TYR A 150 20.57 -24.23 -15.73
N ASP A 151 19.37 -24.81 -15.83
CA ASP A 151 18.35 -24.42 -16.78
C ASP A 151 17.62 -23.15 -16.30
N SER A 152 18.19 -21.99 -16.65
CA SER A 152 17.71 -20.68 -16.21
C SER A 152 16.36 -20.32 -16.85
N GLN A 153 15.40 -19.96 -16.00
CA GLN A 153 14.11 -19.41 -16.46
C GLN A 153 14.30 -18.03 -17.08
N PHE A 154 15.23 -17.22 -16.57
CA PHE A 154 15.46 -15.87 -17.08
C PHE A 154 15.84 -15.90 -18.56
N ILE A 155 16.79 -16.78 -18.92
CA ILE A 155 17.28 -16.94 -20.30
C ILE A 155 16.14 -17.25 -21.27
N ARG A 156 15.25 -18.18 -20.91
CA ARG A 156 14.10 -18.58 -21.73
C ARG A 156 13.13 -17.43 -22.04
N HIS A 157 13.18 -16.36 -21.26
CA HIS A 157 12.25 -15.24 -21.37
C HIS A 157 12.86 -13.98 -21.99
N ILE A 158 14.19 -13.92 -22.20
CA ILE A 158 14.84 -12.74 -22.81
C ILE A 158 14.24 -12.45 -24.18
N HIS A 159 14.17 -13.44 -25.07
CA HIS A 159 13.61 -13.25 -26.42
C HIS A 159 12.12 -12.89 -26.39
N LYS A 160 11.34 -13.42 -25.44
CA LYS A 160 9.91 -13.10 -25.32
C LYS A 160 9.69 -11.62 -24.96
N ILE A 161 10.56 -11.04 -24.14
CA ILE A 161 10.40 -9.68 -23.60
C ILE A 161 11.11 -8.65 -24.47
N CYS A 162 12.30 -8.98 -24.97
CA CYS A 162 13.19 -8.05 -25.63
C CYS A 162 13.58 -8.47 -27.04
N GLY A 163 13.16 -9.64 -27.55
CA GLY A 163 13.54 -10.14 -28.87
C GLY A 163 12.79 -9.48 -30.03
N ALA A 164 13.18 -9.79 -31.27
CA ALA A 164 12.62 -9.20 -32.48
C ALA A 164 11.10 -9.41 -32.62
N ASP A 165 10.61 -10.59 -32.23
CA ASP A 165 9.19 -10.97 -32.31
C ASP A 165 8.42 -10.70 -31.00
N SER A 166 8.99 -9.91 -30.08
CA SER A 166 8.29 -9.54 -28.83
C SER A 166 7.09 -8.63 -29.13
N GLU A 167 5.94 -8.95 -28.55
CA GLU A 167 4.79 -8.03 -28.56
C GLU A 167 5.15 -6.80 -27.71
N PRO A 168 4.84 -5.58 -28.19
CA PRO A 168 5.14 -4.37 -27.44
C PRO A 168 4.22 -4.27 -26.21
N PHE A 169 4.81 -4.02 -25.04
CA PHE A 169 4.08 -3.56 -23.85
C PHE A 169 3.75 -2.06 -23.94
N ASP A 170 2.79 -1.58 -23.15
CA ASP A 170 2.41 -0.16 -23.08
C ASP A 170 3.58 0.75 -22.63
N ASP A 171 4.56 0.21 -21.89
CA ASP A 171 5.80 0.90 -21.51
C ASP A 171 7.03 -0.02 -21.49
N ASP A 172 8.21 0.57 -21.25
CA ASP A 172 9.50 -0.12 -21.30
C ASP A 172 9.99 -0.70 -19.97
N THR A 173 9.18 -0.70 -18.92
CA THR A 173 9.64 -0.98 -17.55
C THR A 173 10.25 -2.37 -17.40
N LEU A 174 9.57 -3.39 -17.95
CA LEU A 174 10.03 -4.77 -17.89
C LEU A 174 11.24 -5.00 -18.81
N GLN A 175 11.24 -4.40 -20.00
CA GLN A 175 12.37 -4.45 -20.94
C GLN A 175 13.62 -3.83 -20.33
N LYS A 176 13.51 -2.66 -19.68
CA LYS A 176 14.62 -2.03 -18.95
C LYS A 176 15.18 -2.94 -17.86
N THR A 177 14.30 -3.62 -17.13
CA THR A 177 14.68 -4.60 -16.10
C THR A 177 15.48 -5.76 -16.69
N VAL A 178 14.99 -6.37 -17.77
CA VAL A 178 15.70 -7.47 -18.46
C VAL A 178 17.03 -7.00 -19.04
N VAL A 179 17.05 -5.85 -19.72
CA VAL A 179 18.25 -5.27 -20.32
C VAL A 179 19.31 -4.99 -19.24
N HIS A 180 18.92 -4.40 -18.11
CA HIS A 180 19.83 -4.16 -17.01
C HIS A 180 20.43 -5.46 -16.46
N LEU A 181 19.60 -6.48 -16.23
CA LEU A 181 20.09 -7.77 -15.74
C LEU A 181 21.02 -8.45 -16.76
N CYS A 182 20.72 -8.36 -18.06
CA CYS A 182 21.62 -8.82 -19.11
C CYS A 182 22.97 -8.08 -19.08
N ALA A 183 22.98 -6.76 -18.90
CA ALA A 183 24.20 -5.97 -18.81
C ALA A 183 25.02 -6.34 -17.55
N LYS A 184 24.36 -6.50 -16.41
CA LYS A 184 24.97 -6.90 -15.14
C LYS A 184 25.59 -8.30 -15.20
N TYR A 185 24.89 -9.27 -15.77
CA TYR A 185 25.33 -10.67 -15.83
C TYR A 185 25.99 -11.05 -17.16
N HIS A 186 26.38 -10.08 -18.00
CA HIS A 186 26.87 -10.32 -19.37
C HIS A 186 27.99 -11.38 -19.44
N LYS A 187 28.97 -11.37 -18.51
CA LYS A 187 30.08 -12.33 -18.52
C LYS A 187 29.61 -13.77 -18.27
N THR A 188 28.56 -13.93 -17.48
CA THR A 188 27.95 -15.25 -17.23
C THR A 188 27.12 -15.66 -18.44
N LEU A 189 26.30 -14.76 -18.97
CA LEU A 189 25.41 -15.02 -20.09
C LEU A 189 26.17 -15.34 -21.39
N LEU A 190 27.27 -14.65 -21.69
CA LEU A 190 28.08 -14.90 -22.90
C LEU A 190 28.89 -16.22 -22.86
N LYS A 191 28.92 -16.93 -21.74
CA LYS A 191 29.45 -18.31 -21.67
C LYS A 191 28.46 -19.35 -22.22
N ILE A 192 27.21 -18.95 -22.47
CA ILE A 192 26.16 -19.82 -22.96
C ILE A 192 26.12 -19.67 -24.48
N ASP A 193 26.42 -20.75 -25.19
CA ASP A 193 26.59 -20.74 -26.66
C ASP A 193 25.38 -20.14 -27.38
N GLU A 194 24.16 -20.49 -26.98
CA GLU A 194 22.92 -19.97 -27.57
C GLU A 194 22.81 -18.45 -27.46
N LEU A 195 23.11 -17.89 -26.29
CA LEU A 195 23.04 -16.45 -26.04
C LEU A 195 24.21 -15.71 -26.69
N SER A 196 25.41 -16.27 -26.65
CA SER A 196 26.58 -15.72 -27.32
C SER A 196 26.36 -15.63 -28.83
N ASN A 197 25.84 -16.70 -29.45
CA ASN A 197 25.51 -16.71 -30.87
C ASN A 197 24.40 -15.69 -31.20
N SER A 198 23.33 -15.64 -30.40
CA SER A 198 22.24 -14.69 -30.60
C SER A 198 22.68 -13.23 -30.44
N TYR A 199 23.58 -12.96 -29.49
CA TYR A 199 24.17 -11.64 -29.29
C TYR A 199 25.07 -11.24 -30.47
N ASN A 200 25.97 -12.12 -30.90
CA ASN A 200 26.91 -11.84 -32.00
C ASN A 200 26.23 -11.70 -33.37
N GLN A 201 24.99 -12.17 -33.51
CA GLN A 201 24.17 -12.03 -34.72
C GLN A 201 23.17 -10.88 -34.65
N ASP A 202 23.19 -10.06 -33.59
CA ASP A 202 22.22 -8.98 -33.33
C ASP A 202 20.76 -9.46 -33.26
N LEU A 203 20.54 -10.72 -32.81
CA LEU A 203 19.22 -11.35 -32.70
C LEU A 203 18.71 -11.45 -31.26
N LEU A 204 19.55 -11.17 -30.26
CA LEU A 204 19.16 -11.25 -28.86
C LEU A 204 18.12 -10.20 -28.47
N PHE A 205 18.24 -9.01 -29.03
CA PHE A 205 17.40 -7.86 -28.73
C PHE A 205 16.79 -7.26 -30.00
N ASN A 206 15.55 -6.77 -29.90
CA ASN A 206 15.00 -5.82 -30.86
C ASN A 206 15.80 -4.51 -30.81
N ALA A 207 15.66 -3.67 -31.85
CA ALA A 207 16.43 -2.44 -31.99
C ALA A 207 16.35 -1.51 -30.76
N LYS A 208 15.18 -1.45 -30.11
CA LYS A 208 14.95 -0.61 -28.93
C LYS A 208 15.71 -1.12 -27.72
N CYS A 209 15.61 -2.42 -27.43
CA CYS A 209 16.31 -3.06 -26.32
C CYS A 209 17.83 -3.13 -26.56
N ALA A 210 18.28 -3.25 -27.80
CA ALA A 210 19.70 -3.18 -28.16
C ALA A 210 20.29 -1.80 -27.85
N ALA A 211 19.56 -0.72 -28.17
CA ALA A 211 19.98 0.64 -27.81
C ALA A 211 20.04 0.84 -26.29
N MET A 212 19.00 0.40 -25.55
CA MET A 212 19.01 0.44 -24.07
C MET A 212 20.18 -0.35 -23.50
N PHE A 213 20.49 -1.52 -24.06
CA PHE A 213 21.59 -2.35 -23.59
C PHE A 213 22.94 -1.70 -23.79
N ALA A 214 23.18 -1.05 -24.93
CA ALA A 214 24.44 -0.35 -25.19
C ALA A 214 24.70 0.78 -24.16
N GLU A 215 23.66 1.56 -23.83
CA GLU A 215 23.73 2.61 -22.81
C GLU A 215 23.97 2.03 -21.42
N GLU A 216 23.16 1.04 -21.02
CA GLU A 216 23.22 0.45 -19.69
C GLU A 216 24.53 -0.31 -19.45
N TYR A 217 25.03 -1.02 -20.48
CA TYR A 217 26.29 -1.73 -20.42
C TYR A 217 27.47 -0.79 -20.19
N ALA A 218 27.47 0.40 -20.80
CA ALA A 218 28.49 1.41 -20.56
C ALA A 218 28.47 1.88 -19.09
N VAL A 219 27.28 2.11 -18.52
CA VAL A 219 27.10 2.52 -17.12
C VAL A 219 27.59 1.44 -16.16
N VAL A 220 27.14 0.20 -16.34
CA VAL A 220 27.51 -0.93 -15.47
C VAL A 220 29.00 -1.25 -15.57
N SER A 221 29.60 -1.14 -16.75
CA SER A 221 31.04 -1.38 -16.95
C SER A 221 31.92 -0.31 -16.29
N LEU A 222 31.43 0.93 -16.17
CA LEU A 222 32.14 2.05 -15.55
C LEU A 222 31.96 2.12 -14.03
N ALA A 223 30.80 1.73 -13.51
CA ALA A 223 30.45 1.88 -12.10
C ALA A 223 31.13 0.84 -11.17
N GLY A 224 31.68 -0.23 -11.73
CA GLY A 224 32.01 -1.42 -10.94
C GLY A 224 30.75 -2.02 -10.30
N ASP A 225 30.92 -3.09 -9.54
CA ASP A 225 29.92 -3.87 -8.81
C ASP A 225 29.08 -3.09 -7.75
N GLY A 226 29.15 -1.76 -7.76
CA GLY A 226 28.47 -0.82 -6.86
C GLY A 226 26.95 -0.63 -7.04
N TRP A 227 26.31 -1.40 -7.92
CA TRP A 227 24.85 -1.57 -7.91
C TRP A 227 24.48 -2.74 -7.00
N GLY A 228 24.71 -2.54 -5.69
CA GLY A 228 24.20 -3.42 -4.65
C GLY A 228 22.67 -3.52 -4.70
N ARG A 229 22.09 -4.45 -3.92
CA ARG A 229 20.64 -4.68 -3.78
C ARG A 229 19.80 -3.44 -3.41
N GLU A 230 20.43 -2.27 -3.21
CA GLU A 230 19.89 -1.11 -2.50
C GLU A 230 19.43 0.05 -3.40
N ARG A 231 19.68 0.03 -4.72
CA ARG A 231 19.21 1.09 -5.63
C ARG A 231 18.17 0.59 -6.62
N ASN A 232 16.93 0.54 -6.16
CA ASN A 232 15.84 1.04 -6.99
C ASN A 232 14.97 2.00 -6.14
N PRO A 233 15.33 3.30 -6.11
CA PRO A 233 14.68 4.29 -5.26
C PRO A 233 13.19 4.52 -5.60
N ASP A 234 12.71 4.03 -6.74
CA ASP A 234 11.33 4.23 -7.20
C ASP A 234 10.38 3.06 -6.85
N LEU A 235 10.91 1.95 -6.29
CA LEU A 235 10.14 0.72 -6.04
C LEU A 235 9.22 0.77 -4.80
N HIS A 236 9.37 1.78 -3.93
CA HIS A 236 8.50 1.99 -2.75
C HIS A 236 7.47 3.09 -2.93
N THR A 237 7.27 3.59 -4.15
CA THR A 237 6.16 4.50 -4.44
C THR A 237 4.86 3.80 -4.05
N LYS A 238 4.15 4.37 -3.06
CA LYS A 238 2.87 3.88 -2.59
C LYS A 238 1.97 3.73 -3.80
N ASP A 239 1.58 2.49 -4.12
CA ASP A 239 0.64 2.16 -5.17
C ASP A 239 -0.67 2.90 -4.92
N LEU A 240 -0.77 4.11 -5.44
CA LEU A 240 -1.98 4.88 -5.43
C LEU A 240 -2.87 4.36 -6.55
N ASN A 241 -4.15 4.29 -6.23
CA ASN A 241 -5.21 4.18 -7.21
C ASN A 241 -4.91 5.06 -8.43
N THR A 242 -5.08 4.50 -9.63
CA THR A 242 -4.84 5.24 -10.88
C THR A 242 -5.79 6.42 -11.07
N THR A 243 -6.88 6.47 -10.31
CA THR A 243 -7.91 7.53 -10.36
C THR A 243 -8.57 7.70 -8.99
N GLU A 244 -8.85 8.95 -8.60
CA GLU A 244 -9.52 9.33 -7.36
C GLU A 244 -11.03 9.46 -7.57
N PHE A 245 -11.83 8.76 -6.77
CA PHE A 245 -13.30 8.76 -6.83
C PHE A 245 -13.96 9.41 -5.60
N PHE A 246 -13.18 10.08 -4.76
CA PHE A 246 -13.72 10.83 -3.63
C PHE A 246 -14.47 12.06 -4.12
N ASP A 247 -15.71 12.24 -3.65
CA ASP A 247 -16.62 13.30 -4.10
C ASP A 247 -16.77 13.36 -5.64
N ASN A 248 -16.67 12.20 -6.28
CA ASN A 248 -16.81 12.06 -7.72
C ASN A 248 -18.21 11.49 -8.04
N PRO A 249 -19.01 12.13 -8.90
CA PRO A 249 -20.31 11.60 -9.29
C PRO A 249 -20.23 10.37 -10.21
N GLU A 250 -19.09 10.09 -10.84
CA GLU A 250 -18.90 8.90 -11.65
C GLU A 250 -19.04 7.64 -10.79
N PHE A 251 -19.99 6.76 -11.15
CA PHE A 251 -20.32 5.51 -10.44
C PHE A 251 -20.86 5.68 -9.01
N ALA A 252 -21.10 6.91 -8.56
CA ALA A 252 -21.65 7.17 -7.24
C ALA A 252 -23.08 6.63 -7.13
N ASP A 253 -23.37 5.96 -6.02
CA ASP A 253 -24.66 5.36 -5.70
C ASP A 253 -25.24 5.86 -4.36
N ILE A 254 -24.56 6.81 -3.73
CA ILE A 254 -24.98 7.49 -2.51
C ILE A 254 -24.40 8.91 -2.41
N THR A 255 -25.18 9.85 -1.89
CA THR A 255 -24.74 11.18 -1.46
C THR A 255 -24.65 11.22 0.06
N LEU A 256 -23.50 11.63 0.59
CA LEU A 256 -23.30 11.81 2.02
C LEU A 256 -23.50 13.27 2.40
N THR A 257 -24.14 13.53 3.54
CA THR A 257 -24.20 14.85 4.17
C THR A 257 -23.34 14.84 5.43
N ILE A 258 -22.45 15.83 5.56
CA ILE A 258 -21.59 16.03 6.74
C ILE A 258 -21.76 17.47 7.21
N GLY A 259 -22.10 17.68 8.47
CA GLY A 259 -22.38 18.99 9.03
C GLY A 259 -23.69 19.57 8.51
N LYS A 260 -23.81 20.90 8.58
CA LYS A 260 -25.09 21.59 8.33
C LYS A 260 -25.62 21.41 6.91
N ASP A 261 -24.77 21.41 5.88
CA ASP A 261 -25.20 21.33 4.47
C ASP A 261 -24.10 20.86 3.49
N ARG A 262 -23.02 20.20 3.95
CA ARG A 262 -21.98 19.76 3.01
C ARG A 262 -22.32 18.40 2.44
N GLU A 263 -22.55 18.35 1.14
CA GLU A 263 -22.89 17.13 0.40
C GLU A 263 -21.72 16.64 -0.44
N PHE A 264 -21.55 15.32 -0.52
CA PHE A 264 -20.49 14.70 -1.31
C PHE A 264 -20.98 13.41 -1.97
N ASN A 265 -20.47 13.11 -3.16
CA ASN A 265 -20.72 11.84 -3.84
C ASN A 265 -19.84 10.73 -3.28
N ALA A 266 -20.41 9.54 -3.08
CA ALA A 266 -19.71 8.38 -2.56
C ALA A 266 -20.25 7.07 -3.16
N HIS A 267 -19.58 5.98 -2.80
CA HIS A 267 -19.77 4.64 -3.34
C HIS A 267 -19.98 3.65 -2.18
N LYS A 268 -21.14 3.01 -2.12
CA LYS A 268 -21.51 2.09 -1.03
C LYS A 268 -20.50 0.97 -0.86
N VAL A 269 -20.01 0.39 -1.96
CA VAL A 269 -18.99 -0.67 -1.91
C VAL A 269 -17.68 -0.19 -1.29
N VAL A 270 -17.24 1.04 -1.56
CA VAL A 270 -15.99 1.58 -0.97
C VAL A 270 -16.18 1.81 0.52
N LEU A 271 -17.29 2.44 0.91
CA LEU A 271 -17.61 2.71 2.31
C LEU A 271 -17.75 1.40 3.12
N ALA A 272 -18.55 0.45 2.61
CA ALA A 272 -18.79 -0.84 3.25
C ALA A 272 -17.54 -1.74 3.25
N GLY A 273 -16.65 -1.59 2.26
CA GLY A 273 -15.36 -2.26 2.21
C GLY A 273 -14.42 -1.86 3.34
N HIS A 274 -14.60 -0.67 3.93
CA HIS A 274 -13.75 -0.15 5.00
C HIS A 274 -14.45 0.00 6.35
N SER A 275 -15.77 -0.24 6.42
CA SER A 275 -16.57 0.02 7.62
C SER A 275 -17.68 -1.02 7.78
N THR A 276 -17.62 -1.74 8.90
CA THR A 276 -18.71 -2.63 9.33
C THR A 276 -20.00 -1.87 9.62
N SER A 277 -19.92 -0.61 10.06
CA SER A 277 -21.09 0.23 10.32
C SER A 277 -21.80 0.64 9.03
N PHE A 278 -21.06 1.05 8.00
CA PHE A 278 -21.65 1.33 6.68
C PHE A 278 -22.22 0.06 6.05
N LEU A 279 -21.50 -1.06 6.14
CA LEU A 279 -22.02 -2.35 5.66
C LEU A 279 -23.36 -2.69 6.32
N ALA A 280 -23.43 -2.68 7.65
CA ALA A 280 -24.67 -2.96 8.38
C ALA A 280 -25.79 -1.98 8.04
N HIS A 281 -25.46 -0.69 7.86
CA HIS A 281 -26.44 0.33 7.47
C HIS A 281 -27.05 0.03 6.10
N PHE A 282 -26.22 -0.30 5.10
CA PHE A 282 -26.69 -0.60 3.74
C PHE A 282 -27.38 -1.95 3.63
N ASP A 283 -26.96 -2.97 4.39
CA ASP A 283 -27.56 -4.31 4.40
C ASP A 283 -28.96 -4.33 5.00
N ALA A 284 -29.27 -3.41 5.93
CA ALA A 284 -30.59 -3.24 6.53
C ALA A 284 -31.72 -2.80 5.56
N GLY A 285 -31.48 -2.84 4.24
CA GLY A 285 -32.48 -2.56 3.21
C GLY A 285 -32.69 -1.07 2.93
N HIS A 286 -31.80 -0.20 3.42
CA HIS A 286 -31.85 1.22 3.08
C HIS A 286 -31.43 1.41 1.61
N SER A 287 -32.42 1.46 0.72
CA SER A 287 -32.28 1.97 -0.65
C SER A 287 -32.01 3.49 -0.69
N ALA A 288 -31.53 4.06 0.42
CA ALA A 288 -31.27 5.47 0.53
C ALA A 288 -30.13 5.83 -0.44
N HIS A 289 -30.41 6.80 -1.29
CA HIS A 289 -29.41 7.47 -2.12
C HIS A 289 -28.76 8.64 -1.36
N ARG A 290 -29.16 8.88 -0.11
CA ARG A 290 -28.68 9.98 0.73
C ARG A 290 -28.55 9.55 2.18
N MET A 291 -27.47 9.94 2.85
CA MET A 291 -27.20 9.60 4.25
C MET A 291 -26.49 10.74 4.98
N SER A 292 -26.95 11.10 6.18
CA SER A 292 -26.16 11.95 7.09
C SER A 292 -25.14 11.09 7.81
N VAL A 293 -23.89 11.53 7.86
CA VAL A 293 -22.78 10.72 8.37
C VAL A 293 -22.37 11.15 9.77
N ASP A 294 -22.44 12.43 10.09
CA ASP A 294 -22.03 12.96 11.38
C ASP A 294 -23.11 12.78 12.46
N ASN A 295 -22.65 12.50 13.68
CA ASN A 295 -23.43 12.83 14.86
C ASN A 295 -23.18 14.33 15.15
N ASN A 296 -24.17 15.07 15.64
CA ASN A 296 -24.09 16.54 15.82
C ASN A 296 -22.88 17.07 16.64
N ASP A 297 -22.11 16.18 17.27
CA ASP A 297 -20.94 16.47 18.11
C ASP A 297 -19.58 16.24 17.39
N ASP A 298 -19.55 15.56 16.25
CA ASP A 298 -18.31 15.25 15.51
C ASP A 298 -17.83 16.47 14.69
N ASP A 299 -16.52 16.73 14.66
CA ASP A 299 -15.96 17.78 13.78
C ASP A 299 -16.11 17.35 12.30
N PRO A 300 -16.89 18.10 11.48
CA PRO A 300 -17.09 17.78 10.07
C PRO A 300 -15.80 17.62 9.27
N ALA A 301 -14.73 18.33 9.65
CA ALA A 301 -13.44 18.21 8.97
C ALA A 301 -12.77 16.85 9.24
N ILE A 302 -12.92 16.32 10.46
CA ILE A 302 -12.38 15.01 10.86
C ILE A 302 -13.20 13.89 10.22
N VAL A 303 -14.52 14.02 10.18
CA VAL A 303 -15.40 13.08 9.45
C VAL A 303 -15.04 13.04 7.97
N LEU A 304 -14.91 14.21 7.33
CA LEU A 304 -14.52 14.29 5.93
C LEU A 304 -13.15 13.64 5.67
N ALA A 305 -12.18 13.87 6.56
CA ALA A 305 -10.85 13.25 6.45
C ALA A 305 -10.91 11.71 6.61
N LEU A 306 -11.75 11.18 7.51
CA LEU A 306 -11.97 9.75 7.64
C LEU A 306 -12.59 9.14 6.36
N ILE A 307 -13.63 9.76 5.81
CA ILE A 307 -14.26 9.29 4.56
C ILE A 307 -13.25 9.36 3.42
N ARG A 308 -12.50 10.46 3.30
CA ARG A 308 -11.44 10.60 2.29
C ARG A 308 -10.39 9.48 2.41
N ARG A 309 -10.06 9.06 3.64
CA ARG A 309 -9.09 8.00 3.90
C ARG A 309 -9.50 6.62 3.35
N MET A 310 -10.80 6.40 3.14
CA MET A 310 -11.32 5.18 2.51
C MET A 310 -11.05 5.13 1.01
N TYR A 311 -10.87 6.28 0.36
CA TYR A 311 -10.60 6.37 -1.09
C TYR A 311 -9.10 6.50 -1.40
N MET A 312 -8.35 7.18 -0.53
CA MET A 312 -6.95 7.51 -0.76
C MET A 312 -6.20 7.78 0.55
N PRO A 313 -4.86 7.83 0.54
CA PRO A 313 -4.09 8.27 1.70
C PRO A 313 -4.46 9.69 2.15
N LEU A 314 -4.39 9.94 3.46
CA LEU A 314 -4.59 11.28 3.99
C LEU A 314 -3.57 12.26 3.37
N PRO A 315 -3.98 13.51 3.10
CA PRO A 315 -3.07 14.52 2.62
C PRO A 315 -2.02 14.85 3.71
N PRO A 316 -0.81 15.29 3.32
CA PRO A 316 0.31 15.47 4.24
C PRO A 316 0.14 16.63 5.23
N ASP A 317 -0.87 17.47 5.04
CA ASP A 317 -1.15 18.69 5.80
C ASP A 317 -2.08 18.46 7.01
N ILE A 318 -2.57 17.22 7.23
CA ILE A 318 -3.38 16.93 8.42
C ILE A 318 -2.58 17.22 9.69
N PRO A 319 -3.08 18.12 10.57
CA PRO A 319 -2.36 18.46 11.79
C PRO A 319 -2.17 17.21 12.66
N LEU A 320 -0.95 17.01 13.17
CA LEU A 320 -0.60 15.83 13.97
C LEU A 320 -1.59 15.51 15.11
N PRO A 321 -2.09 16.49 15.89
CA PRO A 321 -3.09 16.19 16.93
C PRO A 321 -4.42 15.63 16.40
N SER A 322 -4.77 15.90 15.15
CA SER A 322 -6.01 15.42 14.53
C SER A 322 -5.99 13.91 14.27
N TYR A 323 -4.80 13.29 14.20
CA TYR A 323 -4.68 11.84 14.07
C TYR A 323 -5.30 11.10 15.26
N ALA A 324 -5.20 11.67 16.47
CA ALA A 324 -5.83 11.08 17.65
C ALA A 324 -7.35 11.03 17.49
N ASP A 325 -7.98 12.12 17.04
CA ASP A 325 -9.44 12.16 16.82
C ASP A 325 -9.86 11.22 15.69
N LEU A 326 -9.08 11.21 14.58
CA LEU A 326 -9.31 10.31 13.45
C LEU A 326 -9.27 8.83 13.85
N CYS A 327 -8.39 8.44 14.78
CA CYS A 327 -8.32 7.06 15.27
C CYS A 327 -9.59 6.66 16.03
N LEU A 328 -10.13 7.55 16.89
CA LEU A 328 -11.37 7.28 17.61
C LEU A 328 -12.55 7.25 16.67
N LEU A 329 -12.65 8.23 15.78
CA LEU A 329 -13.72 8.31 14.80
C LEU A 329 -13.71 7.08 13.88
N ALA A 330 -12.53 6.63 13.42
CA ALA A 330 -12.42 5.41 12.64
C ALA A 330 -12.98 4.21 13.42
N ARG A 331 -12.70 4.09 14.72
CA ARG A 331 -13.23 3.01 15.57
C ARG A 331 -14.74 3.12 15.77
N SER A 332 -15.29 4.31 16.00
CA SER A 332 -16.74 4.49 16.19
C SER A 332 -17.53 4.18 14.91
N PHE A 333 -16.92 4.40 13.74
CA PHE A 333 -17.47 3.99 12.44
C PHE A 333 -17.18 2.52 12.10
N GLY A 334 -16.59 1.72 12.98
CA GLY A 334 -16.26 0.32 12.72
C GLY A 334 -15.18 0.12 11.63
N CYS A 335 -14.32 1.12 11.43
CA CYS A 335 -13.21 1.11 10.47
C CYS A 335 -11.91 0.65 11.15
N HIS A 336 -11.90 -0.54 11.73
CA HIS A 336 -10.80 -0.97 12.62
C HIS A 336 -9.44 -1.09 11.91
N ALA A 337 -9.39 -1.61 10.68
CA ALA A 337 -8.17 -1.66 9.89
C ALA A 337 -7.62 -0.26 9.56
N VAL A 338 -8.51 0.68 9.23
CA VAL A 338 -8.15 2.09 9.00
C VAL A 338 -7.62 2.72 10.29
N ALA A 339 -8.29 2.49 11.43
CA ALA A 339 -7.85 2.99 12.73
C ALA A 339 -6.44 2.50 13.09
N SER A 340 -6.17 1.20 12.95
CA SER A 340 -4.84 0.64 13.21
C SER A 340 -3.76 1.22 12.29
N GLY A 341 -4.07 1.42 11.00
CA GLY A 341 -3.16 2.09 10.07
C GLY A 341 -2.87 3.54 10.45
N LEU A 342 -3.89 4.28 10.91
CA LEU A 342 -3.75 5.65 11.41
C LEU A 342 -2.94 5.72 12.70
N GLU A 343 -3.11 4.76 13.61
CA GLU A 343 -2.34 4.67 14.86
C GLU A 343 -0.85 4.48 14.58
N ILE A 344 -0.50 3.57 13.66
CA ILE A 344 0.91 3.36 13.24
C ILE A 344 1.48 4.64 12.63
N GLN A 345 0.72 5.26 11.70
CA GLN A 345 1.16 6.51 11.06
C GLN A 345 1.32 7.65 12.07
N PHE A 346 0.40 7.75 13.02
CA PHE A 346 0.45 8.76 14.07
C PHE A 346 1.69 8.62 14.94
N VAL A 347 1.99 7.39 15.40
CA VAL A 347 3.19 7.13 16.18
C VAL A 347 4.46 7.43 15.38
N ASP A 348 4.56 6.98 14.11
CA ASP A 348 5.74 7.27 13.27
C ASP A 348 5.98 8.77 13.09
N LEU A 349 4.91 9.55 12.90
CA LEU A 349 5.00 11.00 12.80
C LEU A 349 5.36 11.65 14.14
N LEU A 350 4.78 11.17 15.24
CA LEU A 350 5.01 11.71 16.58
C LEU A 350 6.44 11.50 17.07
N VAL A 351 7.03 10.33 16.80
CA VAL A 351 8.43 10.00 17.14
C VAL A 351 9.39 11.00 16.47
N ARG A 352 9.11 11.39 15.22
CA ARG A 352 9.92 12.34 14.44
C ARG A 352 9.65 13.80 14.79
N GLU A 353 8.56 14.07 15.51
CA GLU A 353 8.15 15.41 15.87
C GLU A 353 9.07 15.98 16.98
N PRO A 354 9.67 17.17 16.80
CA PRO A 354 10.39 17.84 17.88
C PRO A 354 9.47 18.11 19.07
N ILE A 355 10.00 18.07 20.30
CA ILE A 355 9.23 18.37 21.50
C ILE A 355 8.84 19.87 21.52
N ASN A 356 7.72 20.20 20.90
CA ASN A 356 7.18 21.53 20.73
C ASN A 356 5.69 21.56 21.14
N ALA A 357 4.99 22.67 20.89
CA ALA A 357 3.57 22.79 21.24
C ALA A 357 2.68 21.75 20.54
N ARG A 358 3.01 21.39 19.28
CA ARG A 358 2.28 20.39 18.49
C ARG A 358 2.47 18.99 19.07
N TYR A 359 3.69 18.63 19.47
CA TYR A 359 3.97 17.38 20.17
C TYR A 359 3.21 17.30 21.51
N ILE A 360 3.30 18.34 22.34
CA ILE A 360 2.62 18.43 23.64
C ILE A 360 1.11 18.25 23.47
N SER A 361 0.51 18.94 22.48
CA SER A 361 -0.92 18.83 22.19
C SER A 361 -1.30 17.41 21.76
N SER A 362 -0.48 16.76 20.93
CA SER A 362 -0.72 15.39 20.45
C SER A 362 -0.65 14.37 21.59
N VAL A 363 0.36 14.46 22.45
CA VAL A 363 0.50 13.60 23.64
C VAL A 363 -0.65 13.85 24.61
N SER A 364 -1.01 15.11 24.86
CA SER A 364 -2.12 15.47 25.75
C SER A 364 -3.46 14.90 25.28
N LYS A 365 -3.74 14.87 23.98
CA LYS A 365 -4.98 14.27 23.45
C LYS A 365 -5.13 12.78 23.75
N VAL A 366 -4.03 12.03 23.86
CA VAL A 366 -4.09 10.57 24.08
C VAL A 366 -3.81 10.20 25.53
N CYS A 367 -2.85 10.87 26.15
CA CYS A 367 -2.35 10.54 27.48
C CYS A 367 -2.85 11.50 28.55
N GLY A 368 -3.43 12.64 28.17
CA GLY A 368 -3.82 13.73 29.06
C GLY A 368 -5.13 13.51 29.83
N PRO A 369 -5.50 14.47 30.68
CA PRO A 369 -6.69 14.38 31.54
C PRO A 369 -8.00 14.25 30.75
N GLU A 370 -8.07 14.92 29.60
CA GLU A 370 -9.23 14.99 28.71
C GLU A 370 -9.18 13.97 27.55
N ALA A 371 -8.35 12.93 27.67
CA ALA A 371 -8.14 11.96 26.59
C ALA A 371 -9.39 11.14 26.18
N GLY A 372 -10.52 11.29 26.88
CA GLY A 372 -11.77 10.62 26.54
C GLY A 372 -11.60 9.10 26.36
N GLU A 373 -11.99 8.59 25.20
CA GLU A 373 -11.89 7.18 24.83
C GLU A 373 -10.45 6.67 24.62
N HIS A 374 -9.46 7.55 24.47
CA HIS A 374 -8.05 7.15 24.44
C HIS A 374 -7.49 6.75 25.81
N LYS A 375 -8.21 7.07 26.89
CA LYS A 375 -7.70 6.89 28.24
C LYS A 375 -7.41 5.42 28.52
N ASN A 376 -6.13 5.10 28.76
CA ASN A 376 -5.63 3.77 29.07
C ASN A 376 -5.75 2.74 27.93
N THR A 377 -5.78 3.18 26.68
CA THR A 377 -5.66 2.30 25.51
C THR A 377 -4.23 1.84 25.28
N ALA A 378 -4.05 0.84 24.43
CA ALA A 378 -2.73 0.41 23.96
C ALA A 378 -1.95 1.55 23.29
N LEU A 379 -2.64 2.41 22.51
CA LEU A 379 -2.05 3.60 21.90
C LEU A 379 -1.53 4.58 22.98
N SER A 380 -2.32 4.86 24.01
CA SER A 380 -1.89 5.75 25.11
C SER A 380 -0.67 5.20 25.86
N GLU A 381 -0.60 3.87 26.01
CA GLU A 381 0.54 3.22 26.65
C GLU A 381 1.80 3.31 25.77
N GLN A 382 1.67 3.07 24.47
CA GLN A 382 2.77 3.16 23.50
C GLN A 382 3.33 4.59 23.42
N ILE A 383 2.47 5.60 23.28
CA ILE A 383 2.88 7.01 23.26
C ILE A 383 3.54 7.40 24.58
N PHE A 384 3.04 6.91 25.71
CA PHE A 384 3.68 7.16 26.99
C PHE A 384 5.09 6.54 27.09
N GLN A 385 5.30 5.33 26.56
CA GLN A 385 6.65 4.74 26.53
C GLN A 385 7.61 5.53 25.62
N ASP A 386 7.17 5.94 24.43
CA ASP A 386 7.97 6.78 23.53
C ASP A 386 8.41 8.08 24.24
N VAL A 387 7.50 8.74 24.95
CA VAL A 387 7.84 9.94 25.74
C VAL A 387 8.92 9.63 26.78
N LEU A 388 8.85 8.49 27.47
CA LEU A 388 9.85 8.11 28.48
C LEU A 388 11.22 7.84 27.86
N GLU A 389 11.26 7.16 26.71
CA GLU A 389 12.50 6.89 25.97
C GLU A 389 13.18 8.19 25.54
N ARG A 390 12.44 9.11 24.93
CA ARG A 390 12.95 10.42 24.50
C ARG A 390 13.52 11.24 25.65
N ILE A 391 12.85 11.23 26.82
CA ILE A 391 13.36 11.90 28.02
C ILE A 391 14.65 11.23 28.53
N THR A 392 14.75 9.91 28.44
CA THR A 392 15.91 9.13 28.93
C THR A 392 17.12 9.27 28.03
N ASP A 393 16.91 9.34 26.71
CA ASP A 393 17.95 9.48 25.69
C ASP A 393 18.56 10.88 25.62
N GLY A 394 18.10 11.79 26.49
CA GLY A 394 18.68 13.12 26.63
C GLY A 394 18.24 14.10 25.55
N GLU A 395 17.17 13.81 24.80
CA GLU A 395 16.45 14.88 24.11
C GLU A 395 16.06 15.91 25.16
N SER A 396 16.55 17.15 25.00
CA SER A 396 16.39 18.18 26.02
C SER A 396 14.93 18.29 26.44
N TYR A 397 14.66 17.93 27.71
CA TYR A 397 13.39 18.11 28.39
C TYR A 397 13.06 19.60 28.38
N CYS A 398 12.46 20.05 27.28
CA CYS A 398 12.31 21.47 27.00
C CYS A 398 11.43 22.11 28.08
N GLU A 399 11.76 23.35 28.44
CA GLU A 399 11.09 24.05 29.54
C GLU A 399 9.57 24.16 29.32
N SER A 400 9.13 24.23 28.06
CA SER A 400 7.72 24.21 27.68
C SER A 400 7.03 22.89 28.03
N PHE A 401 7.64 21.74 27.72
CA PHE A 401 7.11 20.42 28.09
C PHE A 401 7.10 20.25 29.62
N ALA A 402 8.19 20.65 30.29
CA ALA A 402 8.29 20.64 31.75
C ALA A 402 7.16 21.43 32.43
N ARG A 403 6.89 22.63 31.91
CA ARG A 403 5.84 23.52 32.41
C ARG A 403 4.46 22.92 32.16
N ALA A 404 4.22 22.33 30.98
CA ALA A 404 2.96 21.68 30.67
C ALA A 404 2.69 20.45 31.56
N VAL A 405 3.72 19.64 31.83
CA VAL A 405 3.61 18.49 32.76
C VAL A 405 3.30 18.98 34.18
N LYS A 406 4.01 20.00 34.68
CA LYS A 406 3.77 20.59 36.02
C LYS A 406 2.37 21.20 36.14
N ALA A 407 1.84 21.76 35.06
CA ALA A 407 0.49 22.28 34.99
C ALA A 407 -0.58 21.19 34.90
N GLY A 408 -0.20 19.90 34.82
CA GLY A 408 -1.13 18.78 34.74
C GLY A 408 -1.81 18.62 33.37
N LEU A 409 -1.26 19.24 32.31
CA LEU A 409 -1.91 19.30 30.99
C LEU A 409 -1.58 18.10 30.10
N VAL A 410 -0.45 17.42 30.34
CA VAL A 410 0.09 16.41 29.41
C VAL A 410 -0.37 15.00 29.76
N PHE A 411 -0.50 14.70 31.05
CA PHE A 411 -0.73 13.35 31.53
C PHE A 411 -1.92 13.30 32.49
N ASN A 412 -2.79 12.32 32.29
CA ASN A 412 -3.76 11.91 33.28
C ASN A 412 -3.05 11.38 34.55
N PRO A 413 -3.78 11.24 35.68
CA PRO A 413 -3.17 10.84 36.95
C PRO A 413 -2.35 9.54 36.90
N LYS A 414 -2.76 8.55 36.10
CA LYS A 414 -2.04 7.27 35.97
C LYS A 414 -0.65 7.50 35.37
N PHE A 415 -0.57 8.20 34.25
CA PHE A 415 0.70 8.45 33.57
C PHE A 415 1.57 9.45 34.34
N ALA A 416 0.98 10.45 34.98
CA ALA A 416 1.71 11.42 35.80
C ALA A 416 2.45 10.75 36.97
N VAL A 417 1.79 9.84 37.69
CA VAL A 417 2.42 9.07 38.79
C VAL A 417 3.57 8.21 38.28
N ARG A 418 3.40 7.55 37.13
CA ARG A 418 4.44 6.72 36.52
C ARG A 418 5.64 7.54 36.07
N LEU A 419 5.41 8.71 35.46
CA LEU A 419 6.48 9.62 35.08
C LEU A 419 7.28 10.09 36.29
N ALA A 420 6.59 10.48 37.38
CA ALA A 420 7.25 10.89 38.62
C ALA A 420 8.14 9.76 39.19
N GLY A 421 7.65 8.52 39.16
CA GLY A 421 8.41 7.33 39.55
C GLY A 421 9.69 7.15 38.72
N GLN A 422 9.61 7.32 37.39
CA GLN A 422 10.78 7.18 36.50
C GLN A 422 11.79 8.32 36.68
N MET A 423 11.32 9.55 36.85
CA MET A 423 12.19 10.71 37.11
C MET A 423 13.03 10.55 38.38
N LEU A 424 12.45 9.95 39.43
CA LEU A 424 13.17 9.62 40.67
C LEU A 424 14.28 8.58 40.47
N VAL A 425 14.13 7.66 39.50
CA VAL A 425 15.15 6.65 39.17
C VAL A 425 16.29 7.28 38.37
N ILE A 426 15.95 8.13 37.38
CA ILE A 426 16.94 8.82 36.52
C ILE A 426 17.78 9.83 37.33
N HIS A 427 17.17 10.50 38.32
CA HIS A 427 17.84 11.51 39.15
C HIS A 427 18.44 10.95 40.45
N ARG A 428 18.51 9.61 40.63
CA ARG A 428 19.28 9.07 41.76
C ARG A 428 20.76 9.44 41.55
N PRO A 429 21.39 10.17 42.49
CA PRO A 429 22.83 10.34 42.43
C PRO A 429 23.45 8.94 42.49
N ARG A 430 24.37 8.64 41.56
CA ARG A 430 25.23 7.46 41.69
C ARG A 430 25.83 7.53 43.10
N ARG A 431 25.44 6.60 43.98
CA ARG A 431 26.04 6.48 45.31
C ARG A 431 27.54 6.29 45.07
N GLN A 432 28.32 7.28 45.51
CA GLN A 432 29.78 7.20 45.60
C GLN A 432 30.18 6.11 46.58
#